data_AF-A0A2P7EED5-F1
#
_entry.id   AF-A0A2P7EED5-F1
#
_cell.length_a   1.000
_cell.length_b   1.000
_cell.length_c   1.000
_cell.angle_alpha   90.00
_cell.angle_beta   90.00
_cell.angle_gamma   90.00
#
_symmetry.space_group_name_H-M   'P 1'
#
loop_
_entity.id
_entity.type
_entity.pdbx_description
1 polymer ?
#
loop_
_entity_poly.entity_id
_entity_poly.type
_entity_poly.pdbx_seq_one_letter_code
_entity_poly.pdbx_strand_id
1 'polypeptide(L)'
;MRRLLGLVALCFAFIFGSLSLGSAPAYAADIAHGAQVFSANCVACHMGGGNVVNGERTLKAEALDAYLADYSAGHEAAIAYQVTNGKNAMPAFGGKLSDTDIADVASYVEDMSAKGWS
;
A
#
# COMPACT_ATOMS: atom_id res chain seq x y z
N MET A 1 -32.53 -2.81 -46.02
CA MET A 1 -31.67 -1.66 -45.66
C MET A 1 -32.16 -0.90 -44.43
N ARG A 2 -33.37 -0.30 -44.42
CA ARG A 2 -33.83 0.56 -43.31
C ARG A 2 -34.28 -0.13 -42.01
N ARG A 3 -34.51 -1.45 -42.02
CA ARG A 3 -34.84 -2.26 -40.83
C ARG A 3 -33.63 -2.94 -40.18
N LEU A 4 -32.51 -3.03 -40.89
CA LEU A 4 -31.23 -3.56 -40.37
C LEU A 4 -30.47 -2.50 -39.57
N LEU A 5 -30.65 -1.21 -39.89
CA LEU A 5 -30.06 -0.11 -39.11
C LEU A 5 -30.65 0.03 -37.69
N GLY A 6 -31.92 -0.33 -37.49
CA GLY A 6 -32.57 -0.21 -36.17
C GLY A 6 -32.14 -1.29 -35.16
N LEU A 7 -31.80 -2.49 -35.63
CA LEU A 7 -31.35 -3.59 -34.77
C LEU A 7 -29.89 -3.44 -34.34
N VAL A 8 -29.04 -2.84 -35.19
CA VAL A 8 -27.64 -2.55 -34.84
C VAL A 8 -27.53 -1.42 -33.81
N ALA A 9 -28.44 -0.44 -33.87
CA ALA A 9 -28.49 0.65 -32.90
C ALA A 9 -28.93 0.20 -31.49
N LEU A 10 -29.73 -0.87 -31.37
CA LEU A 10 -30.19 -1.39 -30.08
C LEU A 10 -29.13 -2.21 -29.33
N CYS A 11 -28.23 -2.89 -30.05
CA CYS A 11 -27.13 -3.66 -29.43
C CYS A 11 -25.99 -2.77 -28.90
N PHE A 12 -25.79 -1.58 -29.49
CA PHE A 12 -24.77 -0.64 -29.02
C PHE A 12 -25.15 0.07 -27.71
N ALA A 13 -26.44 0.15 -27.39
CA ALA A 13 -26.93 0.78 -26.16
C ALA A 13 -26.78 -0.11 -24.91
N PHE A 14 -26.58 -1.42 -25.07
CA PHE A 14 -26.46 -2.36 -23.94
C PHE A 14 -25.01 -2.61 -23.48
N ILE A 15 -24.01 -2.30 -24.30
CA ILE A 15 -22.59 -2.50 -23.97
C ILE A 15 -22.01 -1.29 -23.19
N PHE A 16 -22.63 -0.11 -23.31
CA PHE A 16 -22.15 1.11 -22.65
C PHE A 16 -22.69 1.33 -21.21
N GLY A 17 -23.62 0.49 -20.74
CA GLY A 17 -24.37 0.74 -19.50
C GLY A 17 -23.78 0.17 -18.21
N SER A 18 -22.73 -0.64 -18.26
CA SER A 18 -22.37 -1.51 -17.12
C SER A 18 -20.92 -1.43 -16.67
N LEU A 19 -20.15 -0.44 -17.10
CA LEU A 19 -18.80 -0.19 -16.57
C LEU A 19 -18.83 0.84 -15.43
N SER A 20 -19.68 0.61 -14.43
CA SER A 20 -19.43 1.18 -13.10
C SER A 20 -18.49 0.22 -12.37
N LEU A 21 -17.20 0.27 -12.72
CA LEU A 21 -16.17 -0.15 -11.79
C LEU A 21 -16.38 0.70 -10.55
N GLY A 22 -16.83 0.08 -9.46
CA GLY A 22 -16.86 0.71 -8.15
C GLY A 22 -15.44 1.13 -7.80
N SER A 23 -15.10 2.38 -8.09
CA SER A 23 -13.96 3.04 -7.49
C SER A 23 -14.30 3.15 -6.01
N ALA A 24 -13.85 2.16 -5.22
CA ALA A 24 -13.76 2.37 -3.78
C ALA A 24 -13.00 3.69 -3.59
N PRO A 25 -13.48 4.60 -2.72
CA PRO A 25 -12.76 5.83 -2.48
C PRO A 25 -11.33 5.46 -2.11
N ALA A 26 -10.37 5.86 -2.93
CA ALA A 26 -8.97 5.81 -2.58
C ALA A 26 -8.81 6.85 -1.47
N TYR A 27 -8.94 6.42 -0.22
CA TYR A 27 -8.59 7.26 0.91
C TYR A 27 -7.10 7.58 0.75
N ALA A 28 -6.80 8.88 0.61
CA ALA A 28 -5.41 9.33 0.67
C ALA A 28 -4.88 9.01 2.06
N ALA A 29 -3.74 8.34 2.14
CA ALA A 29 -3.13 7.97 3.40
C ALA A 29 -2.80 9.20 4.25
N ASP A 30 -3.06 9.12 5.55
CA ASP A 30 -2.73 10.15 6.53
C ASP A 30 -1.38 9.85 7.17
N ILE A 31 -0.33 10.54 6.70
CA ILE A 31 1.04 10.38 7.21
C ILE A 31 1.13 10.68 8.71
N ALA A 32 0.34 11.64 9.23
CA ALA A 32 0.40 12.01 10.65
C ALA A 32 -0.19 10.91 11.53
N HIS A 33 -1.28 10.28 11.07
CA HIS A 33 -1.82 9.09 11.71
C HIS A 33 -0.85 7.89 11.57
N GLY A 34 -0.26 7.70 10.40
CA GLY A 34 0.77 6.69 10.15
C GLY A 34 1.95 6.77 11.11
N ALA A 35 2.40 7.98 11.45
CA ALA A 35 3.44 8.20 12.47
C ALA A 35 3.02 7.69 13.87
N GLN A 36 1.76 7.86 14.24
CA GLN A 36 1.21 7.36 15.51
C GLN A 36 1.16 5.83 15.52
N VAL A 37 0.66 5.23 14.43
CA VAL A 37 0.65 3.77 14.25
C VAL A 37 2.07 3.20 14.32
N PHE A 38 3.02 3.85 13.65
CA PHE A 38 4.44 3.47 13.69
C PHE A 38 5.02 3.50 15.10
N SER A 39 4.75 4.59 15.84
CA SER A 39 5.21 4.76 17.22
C SER A 39 4.65 3.68 18.14
N ALA A 40 3.38 3.31 17.98
CA ALA A 40 2.74 2.31 18.83
C ALA A 40 3.16 0.87 18.51
N ASN A 41 3.45 0.55 17.25
CA ASN A 41 3.55 -0.84 16.78
C ASN A 41 4.92 -1.24 16.21
N CYS A 42 5.68 -0.29 15.67
CA CYS A 42 6.83 -0.57 14.81
C CYS A 42 8.17 -0.14 15.44
N VAL A 43 8.14 0.94 16.23
CA VAL A 43 9.34 1.63 16.72
C VAL A 43 10.26 0.74 17.56
N ALA A 44 9.71 -0.26 18.26
CA ALA A 44 10.48 -1.17 19.11
C ALA A 44 11.61 -1.88 18.34
N CYS A 45 11.40 -2.15 17.05
CA CYS A 45 12.41 -2.76 16.18
C CYS A 45 12.99 -1.79 15.16
N HIS A 46 12.21 -0.79 14.74
CA HIS A 46 12.51 0.06 13.59
C HIS A 46 12.78 1.53 13.93
N MET A 47 13.15 1.83 15.18
CA MET A 47 13.51 3.18 15.61
C MET A 47 14.55 3.80 14.66
N GLY A 48 14.30 5.05 14.22
CA GLY A 48 15.18 5.78 13.31
C GLY A 48 15.37 5.09 11.95
N GLY A 49 14.42 4.28 11.51
CA GLY A 49 14.50 3.50 10.28
C GLY A 49 15.43 2.30 10.35
N GLY A 50 15.94 1.96 11.53
CA GLY A 50 16.81 0.80 11.73
C GLY A 50 16.06 -0.53 11.66
N ASN A 51 16.76 -1.61 12.02
CA ASN A 51 16.17 -2.91 12.31
C ASN A 51 17.06 -3.64 13.32
N VAL A 52 16.60 -3.75 14.57
CA VAL A 52 17.36 -4.39 15.66
C VAL A 52 17.49 -5.90 15.51
N VAL A 53 16.65 -6.53 14.68
CA VAL A 53 16.66 -7.99 14.45
C VAL A 53 17.59 -8.36 13.30
N ASN A 54 17.60 -7.55 12.23
CA ASN A 54 18.49 -7.74 11.08
C ASN A 54 18.94 -6.39 10.52
N GLY A 55 20.19 -6.01 10.79
CA GLY A 55 20.77 -4.72 10.42
C GLY A 55 20.92 -4.46 8.92
N GLU A 56 20.83 -5.47 8.05
CA GLU A 56 20.82 -5.27 6.60
C GLU A 56 19.41 -4.89 6.09
N ARG A 57 18.36 -5.29 6.81
CA ARG A 57 16.95 -5.10 6.41
C ARG A 57 16.31 -3.92 7.13
N THR A 58 16.91 -2.75 6.95
CA THR A 58 16.42 -1.48 7.51
C THR A 58 15.23 -0.93 6.71
N LEU A 59 14.63 0.17 7.19
CA LEU A 59 13.59 0.91 6.48
C LEU A 59 14.15 2.08 5.64
N LYS A 60 15.46 2.10 5.38
CA LYS A 60 16.08 3.08 4.49
C LYS A 60 15.84 2.72 3.03
N ALA A 61 15.79 3.72 2.16
CA ALA A 61 15.43 3.55 0.75
C ALA A 61 16.26 2.47 0.05
N GLU A 62 17.58 2.46 0.26
CA GLU A 62 18.48 1.50 -0.39
C GLU A 62 18.22 0.06 0.08
N ALA A 63 17.88 -0.12 1.37
CA ALA A 63 17.58 -1.42 1.94
C ALA A 63 16.19 -1.91 1.51
N LEU A 64 15.20 -1.03 1.45
CA LEU A 64 13.87 -1.37 0.95
C LEU A 64 13.95 -1.81 -0.52
N ASP A 65 14.66 -1.06 -1.38
CA ASP A 65 14.85 -1.42 -2.78
C ASP A 65 15.60 -2.74 -2.96
N ALA A 66 16.63 -2.99 -2.15
CA ALA A 66 17.41 -4.23 -2.24
C ALA A 66 16.68 -5.48 -1.70
N TYR A 67 15.81 -5.32 -0.70
CA TYR A 67 15.38 -6.45 0.13
C TYR A 67 13.87 -6.63 0.29
N LEU A 68 13.07 -5.59 0.04
CA LEU A 68 11.62 -5.67 0.09
C LEU A 68 11.08 -6.07 -1.28
N ALA A 69 10.38 -7.21 -1.32
CA ALA A 69 9.81 -7.73 -2.55
C ALA A 69 8.84 -6.71 -3.17
N ASP A 70 8.92 -6.55 -4.49
CA ASP A 70 8.08 -5.67 -5.31
C ASP A 70 8.14 -4.17 -4.95
N TYR A 71 9.12 -3.73 -4.14
CA TYR A 71 9.22 -2.33 -3.72
C TYR A 71 9.36 -1.36 -4.90
N SER A 72 10.23 -1.65 -5.88
CA SER A 72 10.40 -0.81 -7.07
C SER A 72 9.19 -0.82 -8.03
N ALA A 73 8.25 -1.76 -7.85
CA ALA A 73 6.99 -1.81 -8.60
C ALA A 73 5.86 -1.03 -7.91
N GLY A 74 5.96 -0.83 -6.59
CA GLY A 74 4.98 -0.08 -5.81
C GLY A 74 5.42 0.03 -4.35
N HIS A 75 6.04 1.16 -4.00
CA HIS A 75 6.69 1.38 -2.72
C HIS A 75 5.77 1.17 -1.51
N GLU A 76 4.72 1.98 -1.39
CA GLU A 76 3.75 1.88 -0.28
C GLU A 76 3.01 0.55 -0.29
N ALA A 77 2.66 0.04 -1.47
CA ALA A 77 1.96 -1.24 -1.60
C ALA A 77 2.81 -2.42 -1.11
N ALA A 78 4.11 -2.42 -1.40
CA ALA A 78 5.05 -3.42 -0.92
C ALA A 78 5.25 -3.33 0.61
N ILE A 79 5.33 -2.12 1.17
CA ILE A 79 5.41 -1.91 2.62
C ILE A 79 4.13 -2.40 3.30
N ALA A 80 2.97 -1.98 2.81
CA ALA A 80 1.66 -2.39 3.32
C ALA A 80 1.50 -3.91 3.27
N TYR A 81 1.91 -4.55 2.16
CA TYR A 81 1.89 -6.01 2.04
C TYR A 81 2.76 -6.69 3.12
N GLN A 82 3.97 -6.18 3.37
CA GLN A 82 4.85 -6.72 4.40
C GLN A 82 4.27 -6.54 5.81
N VAL A 83 3.68 -5.38 6.10
CA VAL A 83 3.03 -5.11 7.39
C VAL A 83 1.84 -6.06 7.60
N THR A 84 1.00 -6.23 6.57
CA THR A 84 -0.16 -7.12 6.62
C THR A 84 0.25 -8.57 6.89
N ASN A 85 1.23 -9.08 6.16
CA ASN A 85 1.54 -10.50 6.15
C ASN A 85 2.68 -10.91 7.09
N GLY A 86 3.50 -9.95 7.53
CA GLY A 86 4.74 -10.22 8.25
C GLY A 86 5.73 -11.04 7.42
N LYS A 87 6.93 -11.26 7.98
CA LYS A 87 7.93 -12.17 7.41
C LYS A 87 8.99 -12.52 8.43
N ASN A 88 9.27 -13.81 8.58
CA ASN A 88 10.22 -14.33 9.55
C ASN A 88 9.91 -13.81 10.97
N ALA A 89 10.82 -13.04 11.57
CA ALA A 89 10.65 -12.47 12.91
C ALA A 89 9.73 -11.24 12.96
N MET A 90 9.43 -10.60 11.80
CA MET A 90 8.47 -9.50 11.76
C MET A 90 7.05 -10.08 11.83
N PRO A 91 6.25 -9.72 12.85
CA PRO A 91 4.91 -10.24 13.01
C PRO A 91 3.97 -9.73 11.92
N ALA A 92 2.95 -10.52 11.60
CA ALA A 92 1.84 -10.09 10.76
C ALA A 92 0.90 -9.16 11.55
N PHE A 93 0.54 -8.03 10.95
CA PHE A 93 -0.41 -7.08 11.52
C PHE A 93 -1.80 -7.12 10.88
N GLY A 94 -1.99 -7.91 9.81
CA GLY A 94 -3.30 -8.17 9.23
C GLY A 94 -4.28 -8.69 10.29
N GLY A 95 -5.46 -8.08 10.37
CA GLY A 95 -6.47 -8.39 11.38
C GLY A 95 -6.17 -7.88 12.80
N LYS A 96 -5.01 -7.25 13.02
CA LYS A 96 -4.68 -6.51 14.26
C LYS A 96 -4.81 -5.01 14.05
N LEU A 97 -4.37 -4.53 12.88
CA LEU A 97 -4.53 -3.17 12.42
C LEU A 97 -5.63 -3.11 11.35
N SER A 98 -6.29 -1.97 11.22
CA SER A 98 -7.23 -1.74 10.12
C SER A 98 -6.47 -1.58 8.79
N ASP A 99 -7.15 -1.81 7.66
CA ASP A 99 -6.54 -1.59 6.33
C ASP A 99 -6.09 -0.13 6.16
N THR A 100 -6.82 0.82 6.77
CA THR A 100 -6.45 2.24 6.80
C THR A 100 -5.18 2.47 7.64
N ASP A 101 -5.07 1.89 8.84
CA ASP A 101 -3.87 2.02 9.67
C ASP A 101 -2.64 1.47 8.95
N ILE A 102 -2.81 0.37 8.21
CA ILE A 102 -1.74 -0.26 7.43
C ILE A 102 -1.33 0.62 6.25
N ALA A 103 -2.29 1.22 5.55
CA ALA A 103 -2.01 2.16 4.48
C ALA A 103 -1.27 3.41 5.01
N ASP A 104 -1.77 3.99 6.10
CA ASP A 104 -1.19 5.19 6.72
C ASP A 104 0.24 4.94 7.20
N VAL A 105 0.50 3.81 7.89
CA VAL A 105 1.86 3.48 8.34
C VAL A 105 2.80 3.16 7.18
N ALA A 106 2.29 2.57 6.09
CA ALA A 106 3.09 2.33 4.90
C ALA A 106 3.52 3.65 4.22
N SER A 107 2.58 4.59 4.07
CA SER A 107 2.90 5.93 3.56
C SER A 107 3.85 6.70 4.45
N TYR A 108 3.69 6.62 5.78
CA TYR A 108 4.65 7.22 6.71
C TYR A 108 6.05 6.62 6.56
N VAL A 109 6.18 5.30 6.47
CA VAL A 109 7.48 4.64 6.29
C VAL A 109 8.13 5.04 4.96
N GLU A 110 7.35 5.13 3.89
CA GLU A 110 7.85 5.57 2.59
C GLU A 110 8.34 7.02 2.62
N ASP A 111 7.53 7.94 3.18
CA ASP A 111 7.90 9.35 3.32
C ASP A 111 9.19 9.54 4.16
N MET A 112 9.30 8.81 5.28
CA MET A 112 10.51 8.85 6.11
C MET A 112 11.71 8.23 5.41
N SER A 113 11.53 7.14 4.66
CA SER A 113 12.57 6.50 3.85
C SER A 113 13.11 7.47 2.80
N ALA A 114 12.22 8.16 2.06
CA ALA A 114 12.59 9.15 1.06
C ALA A 114 13.33 10.36 1.65
N LYS A 115 13.04 10.71 2.91
CA LYS A 115 13.76 11.75 3.68
C LYS A 115 15.02 11.25 4.37
N GLY A 116 15.38 9.98 4.19
CA GLY A 116 16.55 9.37 4.83
C GLY A 116 16.43 9.25 6.36
N TRP A 117 15.22 9.23 6.90
CA TRP A 117 14.92 9.20 8.34
C TRP A 117 15.51 10.39 9.12
N SER A 118 15.50 11.58 8.50
CA SER A 118 15.97 12.85 9.08
C SER A 118 14.86 13.84 9.41
#